data_AF-A0A133Y344-F1
#
_entry.id   AF-A0A133Y344-F1
#
_cell.length_a   1.000
_cell.length_b   1.000
_cell.length_c   1.000
_cell.angle_alpha   90.00
_cell.angle_beta   90.00
_cell.angle_gamma   90.00
#
_symmetry.space_group_name_H-M   'P 1'
#
loop_
_entity.id
_entity.type
_entity.pdbx_description
1 polymer ?
#
loop_
_entity_poly.entity_id
_entity_poly.type
_entity_poly.pdbx_seq_one_letter_code
_entity_poly.pdbx_strand_id
1 'polypeptide(L)' 'MKGLIEMADFREKVQYFYCPDYKKYVKCKDGLFYCIQKGKEIYNDFYDKILIGDIYTEDVTKEAYYAQLS' A
#
# COMPACT_ATOMS: atom_id res chain seq x y z
N MET A 1 -6.93 -3.40 -26.13
CA MET A 1 -7.08 -4.51 -25.18
C MET A 1 -6.67 -3.99 -23.81
N LYS A 2 -7.55 -4.09 -22.80
CA LYS A 2 -7.28 -3.70 -21.41
C LYS A 2 -6.06 -4.52 -20.93
N GLY A 3 -4.99 -3.84 -20.55
CA GLY A 3 -3.85 -4.48 -19.89
C GLY A 3 -4.36 -5.19 -18.65
N LEU A 4 -3.97 -6.46 -18.51
CA LEU A 4 -4.18 -7.23 -17.29
C LEU A 4 -3.55 -6.43 -16.15
N ILE A 5 -4.35 -6.12 -15.13
CA ILE A 5 -3.85 -5.57 -13.87
C ILE A 5 -2.98 -6.69 -13.29
N GLU A 6 -1.67 -6.50 -13.29
CA GLU A 6 -0.74 -7.40 -12.63
C GLU A 6 -1.13 -7.39 -11.15
N MET A 7 -1.69 -8.48 -10.65
CA MET A 7 -1.98 -8.60 -9.22
C MET A 7 -0.68 -8.40 -8.47
N ALA A 8 -0.67 -7.53 -7.46
CA ALA A 8 0.51 -7.28 -6.63
C ALA A 8 1.15 -8.60 -6.20
N ASP A 9 2.40 -8.82 -6.59
CA ASP A 9 3.17 -9.97 -6.15
C ASP A 9 3.73 -9.69 -4.76
N PHE A 10 2.97 -10.03 -3.72
CA PHE A 10 3.39 -9.81 -2.32
C PHE A 10 4.66 -10.59 -1.91
N ARG A 11 5.30 -11.32 -2.83
CA ARG A 11 6.67 -11.85 -2.68
C ARG A 11 7.74 -10.80 -2.97
N GLU A 12 7.39 -9.68 -3.60
CA GLU A 12 8.27 -8.52 -3.70
C GLU A 12 8.61 -8.00 -2.29
N LYS A 13 9.87 -7.62 -2.09
CA LYS A 13 10.37 -7.24 -0.75
C LYS A 13 9.59 -6.06 -0.15
N VAL A 14 9.17 -5.11 -0.99
CA VAL A 14 8.42 -3.93 -0.57
C VAL A 14 7.53 -3.44 -1.70
N GLN A 15 6.25 -3.20 -1.40
CA GLN A 15 5.26 -2.62 -2.32
C GLN A 15 4.61 -1.39 -1.69
N TYR A 16 4.13 -0.48 -2.53
CA TYR A 16 3.53 0.79 -2.09
C TYR A 16 2.20 1.02 -2.80
N PHE A 17 1.19 1.37 -2.02
CA PHE A 17 -0.19 1.50 -2.45
C PHE A 17 -0.80 2.82 -1.98
N TYR A 18 -1.75 3.33 -2.75
CA TYR A 18 -2.73 4.30 -2.28
C TYR A 18 -4.09 3.60 -2.15
N CYS A 19 -4.75 3.79 -1.00
CA CYS A 19 -6.10 3.30 -0.71
C CYS A 19 -7.08 4.49 -0.82
N PRO A 20 -7.82 4.64 -1.94
CA PRO A 20 -8.65 5.84 -2.18
C PRO A 20 -9.77 6.02 -1.15
N ASP A 21 -10.44 4.93 -0.76
CA ASP A 21 -11.56 4.95 0.19
C ASP A 21 -11.16 5.48 1.57
N TYR A 22 -9.91 5.25 1.95
CA TYR A 22 -9.36 5.67 3.25
C TYR A 22 -8.50 6.92 3.15
N LYS A 23 -8.16 7.36 1.93
CA LYS A 23 -7.19 8.44 1.64
C LYS A 23 -5.85 8.20 2.32
N LYS A 24 -5.30 6.99 2.11
CA LYS A 24 -4.12 6.52 2.83
C LYS A 24 -3.07 5.94 1.91
N TYR A 25 -1.82 6.32 2.17
CA TYR A 25 -0.64 5.68 1.62
C TYR A 25 -0.25 4.51 2.50
N VAL A 26 -0.06 3.35 1.87
CA VAL A 26 0.19 2.07 2.53
C VAL A 26 1.42 1.42 1.93
N LYS A 27 2.26 0.81 2.76
CA LYS A 27 3.42 0.02 2.35
C LYS A 27 3.22 -1.41 2.84
N CYS A 28 3.40 -2.38 1.95
CA CYS A 28 3.60 -3.78 2.34
C CYS A 28 5.10 -4.06 2.34
N LYS A 29 5.63 -4.59 3.44
CA LYS A 29 7.01 -5.08 3.53
C LYS A 29 7.01 -6.41 4.24
N ASP A 30 7.52 -7.44 3.58
CA ASP A 30 7.57 -8.81 4.10
C ASP A 30 6.20 -9.30 4.62
N GLY A 31 5.11 -8.91 3.92
CA GLY A 31 3.73 -9.24 4.30
C GLY A 31 3.12 -8.39 5.43
N LEU A 32 3.87 -7.45 5.99
CA LEU A 32 3.40 -6.52 7.03
C LEU A 32 3.00 -5.19 6.42
N PHE A 33 1.82 -4.70 6.81
CA PHE A 33 1.28 -3.45 6.28
C PHE A 33 1.51 -2.28 7.24
N TYR A 34 1.94 -1.17 6.65
CA TYR A 34 2.21 0.10 7.32
C TYR A 34 1.47 1.22 6.60
N CYS A 35 1.00 2.22 7.34
CA CYS A 35 0.43 3.42 6.73
C CYS A 35 1.05 4.69 7.29
N ILE A 36 0.91 5.80 6.56
CA ILE A 36 1.36 7.11 7.01
C ILE A 36 0.28 7.77 7.87
N GLN A 37 0.66 8.12 9.09
CA GLN A 37 -0.17 8.87 10.02
C GLN A 37 0.66 9.98 10.68
N LYS A 38 0.26 11.24 10.46
CA LYS A 38 0.93 12.44 11.00
C LYS A 38 2.45 12.45 10.70
N GLY A 39 2.81 12.17 9.45
CA GLY A 39 4.20 12.17 8.98
C GLY A 39 5.05 11.00 9.48
N LYS A 40 4.44 9.96 10.07
CA LYS A 40 5.13 8.78 10.57
C LYS A 40 4.56 7.51 9.96
N GLU A 41 5.42 6.54 9.73
CA GLU A 41 5.03 5.19 9.36
C GLU A 41 4.58 4.41 10.60
N ILE A 42 3.36 3.85 10.55
CA ILE A 42 2.75 3.10 11.64
C ILE A 42 2.28 1.75 11.11
N TYR A 43 2.65 0.67 11.79
CA TYR A 43 2.11 -0.67 11.50
C TYR A 43 0.61 -0.69 11.72
N ASN A 44 -0.15 -1.28 10.80
CA ASN A 44 -1.60 -1.34 10.90
C ASN A 44 -2.16 -2.56 10.14
N ASP A 45 -2.57 -3.56 10.91
CA ASP A 45 -3.15 -4.84 10.46
C ASP A 45 -4.51 -4.70 9.76
N PHE A 46 -5.19 -3.55 9.91
CA PHE A 46 -6.41 -3.27 9.16
C PHE A 46 -6.20 -3.45 7.65
N TYR A 47 -5.00 -3.10 7.16
CA TYR A 47 -4.64 -3.16 5.74
C TYR A 47 -4.22 -4.55 5.25
N ASP A 48 -4.16 -5.57 6.11
CA ASP A 48 -3.99 -6.96 5.68
C ASP A 48 -5.12 -7.40 4.74
N LYS A 49 -6.27 -6.72 4.81
CA LYS A 49 -7.41 -6.86 3.87
C LYS A 49 -7.05 -6.59 2.40
N ILE A 50 -5.94 -5.90 2.12
CA ILE A 50 -5.41 -5.75 0.76
C ILE A 50 -5.01 -7.12 0.17
N LEU A 51 -4.45 -8.03 0.99
CA LEU A 51 -4.02 -9.36 0.53
C LEU A 51 -5.17 -10.21 -0.02
N ILE A 52 -6.36 -10.05 0.55
CA ILE A 52 -7.56 -10.80 0.17
C ILE A 52 -8.45 -10.04 -0.82
N GLY A 53 -8.04 -8.85 -1.25
CA GLY A 53 -8.77 -8.01 -2.21
C GLY A 53 -9.98 -7.27 -1.63
N ASP A 54 -10.11 -7.19 -0.30
CA ASP A 54 -11.20 -6.49 0.39
C ASP A 54 -10.99 -4.96 0.41
N ILE A 55 -9.76 -4.50 0.17
CA ILE A 55 -9.43 -3.08 0.00
C ILE A 55 -8.91 -2.87 -1.42
N TYR A 56 -9.57 -1.98 -2.16
CA TYR A 56 -9.07 -1.52 -3.44
C TYR A 56 -7.84 -0.62 -3.26
N THR A 57 -6.82 -0.86 -4.07
CA THR A 57 -5.57 -0.11 -4.07
C THR A 57 -5.14 0.28 -5.47
N GLU A 58 -4.44 1.42 -5.55
CA GLU A 58 -3.68 1.84 -6.71
C GLU A 58 -2.19 1.74 -6.39
N ASP A 59 -1.40 1.18 -7.30
CA ASP A 59 0.06 1.13 -7.13
C ASP A 59 0.64 2.55 -7.19
N VAL A 60 1.54 2.86 -6.27
CA VAL A 60 2.25 4.14 -6.24
C VAL A 60 3.75 3.93 -6.17
N THR A 61 4.51 4.96 -6.52
CA THR A 61 5.97 4.88 -6.38
C THR A 61 6.38 5.00 -4.91
N LYS A 62 7.57 4.49 -4.62
CA LYS A 62 8.25 4.69 -3.34
C LYS A 62 8.33 6.18 -2.97
N GLU A 63 8.66 7.03 -3.93
CA GLU A 63 8.81 8.47 -3.73
C GLU A 63 7.49 9.12 -3.33
N ALA A 64 6.38 8.72 -3.96
CA ALA A 64 5.05 9.24 -3.63
C ALA A 64 4.63 8.87 -2.19
N TYR A 65 4.94 7.64 -1.75
CA TYR A 65 4.69 7.20 -0.38
C TYR A 65 5.54 7.98 0.64
N TYR A 66 6.85 8.11 0.39
CA TYR A 66 7.77 8.78 1.32
C TYR A 66 7.63 10.30 1.33
N ALA A 67 7.10 10.92 0.28
CA ALA A 67 6.75 12.35 0.26
C ALA A 67 5.69 12.73 1.33
N GLN A 68 5.02 11.74 1.93
CA GLN A 68 4.05 11.93 3.00
C GLN A 68 4.69 11.93 4.40
N LEU A 69 5.97 11.56 4.53
CA LEU A 69 6.72 11.75 5.76
C LEU A 69 7.09 13.23 5.88
N SER A 70 6.92 13.78 7.09
CA SER A 70 7.28 15.17 7.41
C SER A 70 8.76 15.30 7.73
#